data_AF-A1BG97-F1
#
_entry.id   AF-A1BG97-F1
#
_cell.length_a   1.000
_cell.length_b   1.000
_cell.length_c   1.000
_cell.angle_alpha   90.00
_cell.angle_beta   90.00
_cell.angle_gamma   90.00
#
_symmetry.space_group_name_H-M   'P 1'
#
loop_
_entity.id
_entity.type
_entity.pdbx_description
1 polymer ?
#
loop_
_entity_poly.entity_id
_entity_poly.type
_entity_poly.pdbx_seq_one_letter_code
_entity_poly.pdbx_strand_id
1 'polypeptide(L)'
;MFKRKVWRKLERELDERFFLFNKLSQQIKDDDINQHHIEVAATDLFVEKAQVYLTWRARFLTFVGSFAAVIAVIIFLIPAIVLSFATDFNPSIYSKVFIEKYDIKSVKDKGVETISYKGLTKNQFTYIFYLMLLRNSAIGGAFIAAAGFLVYISRSCFHEATILYNRRHALRFGRLFVYLKTAGNVFTIDELETAFKWTDEYSTAFKELKPESSPSPSMIPGLAMIGDVIKKFKEDKEEIKRSSKDISE
;
A
#
# COMPACT_ATOMS: atom_id res chain seq x y z
N MET A 1 -20.92 8.20 -12.31
CA MET A 1 -21.89 8.27 -13.43
C MET A 1 -21.27 8.04 -14.82
N PHE A 2 -20.03 8.50 -15.08
CA PHE A 2 -19.36 8.41 -16.39
C PHE A 2 -19.18 6.97 -16.93
N LYS A 3 -18.86 6.00 -16.05
CA LYS A 3 -18.69 4.57 -16.43
C LYS A 3 -19.91 3.98 -17.15
N ARG A 4 -21.14 4.25 -16.70
CA ARG A 4 -22.37 3.67 -17.31
C ARG A 4 -22.66 4.18 -18.72
N LYS A 5 -22.19 5.39 -19.08
CA LYS A 5 -22.35 5.91 -20.45
C LYS A 5 -21.33 5.30 -21.40
N VAL A 6 -20.09 5.13 -20.95
CA VAL A 6 -19.03 4.50 -21.75
C VAL A 6 -19.37 3.04 -22.05
N TRP A 7 -19.83 2.28 -21.05
CA TRP A 7 -20.23 0.88 -21.24
C TRP A 7 -21.38 0.72 -22.25
N ARG A 8 -22.45 1.52 -22.12
CA ARG A 8 -23.57 1.46 -23.08
C ARG A 8 -23.21 1.90 -24.49
N LYS A 9 -22.18 2.74 -24.66
CA LYS A 9 -21.66 3.09 -25.98
C LYS A 9 -20.85 1.94 -26.57
N LEU A 10 -20.02 1.31 -25.74
CA LEU A 10 -19.22 0.15 -26.12
C LEU A 10 -20.08 -1.05 -26.50
N GLU A 11 -21.15 -1.29 -25.75
CA GLU A 11 -22.11 -2.37 -25.99
C GLU A 11 -22.80 -2.19 -27.33
N ARG A 12 -23.30 -0.98 -27.64
CA ARG A 12 -23.86 -0.65 -28.95
C ARG A 12 -22.86 -0.80 -30.10
N GLU A 13 -21.63 -0.30 -29.93
CA GLU A 13 -20.59 -0.48 -30.95
C GLU A 13 -20.23 -1.96 -31.16
N LEU A 14 -20.31 -2.78 -30.11
CA LEU A 14 -20.08 -4.22 -30.21
C LEU A 14 -21.20 -4.89 -30.99
N ASP A 15 -22.46 -4.59 -30.65
CA ASP A 15 -23.65 -5.15 -31.31
C ASP A 15 -23.70 -4.78 -32.79
N GLU A 16 -23.43 -3.51 -33.13
CA GLU A 16 -23.38 -3.06 -34.52
C GLU A 16 -22.30 -3.80 -35.32
N ARG A 17 -21.12 -3.99 -34.73
CA ARG A 17 -20.04 -4.75 -35.36
C ARG A 17 -20.36 -6.23 -35.46
N PHE A 18 -21.00 -6.81 -34.46
CA PHE A 18 -21.43 -8.21 -34.47
C PHE A 18 -22.49 -8.45 -35.56
N PHE A 19 -23.43 -7.51 -35.71
CA PHE A 19 -24.42 -7.55 -36.77
C PHE A 19 -23.79 -7.44 -38.17
N LEU A 20 -22.88 -6.47 -38.36
CA LEU A 20 -22.12 -6.35 -39.61
C LEU A 20 -21.31 -7.59 -39.92
N PHE A 21 -20.69 -8.19 -38.89
CA PHE A 21 -19.90 -9.40 -39.01
C PHE A 21 -20.75 -10.61 -39.38
N ASN A 22 -21.92 -10.80 -38.75
CA ASN A 22 -22.86 -11.86 -39.13
C ASN A 22 -23.43 -11.68 -40.54
N LYS A 23 -23.69 -10.42 -40.94
CA LYS A 23 -24.16 -10.12 -42.29
C LYS A 23 -23.08 -10.42 -43.33
N LEU A 24 -21.82 -10.04 -43.04
CA LEU A 24 -20.67 -10.37 -43.88
C LEU A 24 -20.42 -11.88 -43.90
N SER A 25 -20.50 -12.58 -42.77
CA SER A 25 -20.28 -14.03 -42.71
C SER A 25 -21.33 -14.81 -43.49
N GLN A 26 -22.59 -14.34 -43.52
CA GLN A 26 -23.63 -14.91 -44.37
C GLN A 26 -23.36 -14.67 -45.86
N GLN A 27 -22.82 -13.52 -46.25
CA GLN A 27 -22.43 -13.24 -47.64
C GLN A 27 -21.16 -13.98 -48.07
N ILE A 28 -20.31 -14.33 -47.11
CA ILE A 28 -19.00 -14.96 -47.32
C ILE A 28 -19.06 -16.49 -47.35
N LYS A 29 -20.17 -17.08 -46.93
CA LYS A 29 -20.36 -18.54 -46.86
C LYS A 29 -20.20 -19.28 -48.20
N ASP A 30 -20.09 -18.54 -49.30
CA ASP A 30 -19.87 -19.06 -50.65
C ASP A 30 -18.39 -19.11 -51.09
N ASP A 31 -17.42 -18.58 -50.31
CA ASP A 31 -15.98 -18.59 -50.64
C ASP A 31 -15.11 -19.02 -49.44
N ASP A 32 -14.45 -20.18 -49.56
CA ASP A 32 -13.58 -20.79 -48.53
C ASP A 32 -12.38 -19.89 -48.13
N ILE A 33 -11.98 -18.99 -49.03
CA ILE A 33 -10.89 -18.01 -48.82
C ILE A 33 -11.26 -16.95 -47.77
N ASN A 34 -12.55 -16.71 -47.53
CA ASN A 34 -13.00 -15.59 -46.70
C ASN A 34 -13.19 -15.93 -45.21
N GLN A 35 -13.31 -17.20 -44.82
CA GLN A 35 -13.42 -17.58 -43.40
C GLN A 35 -12.15 -17.21 -42.62
N HIS A 36 -10.98 -17.37 -43.22
CA HIS A 36 -9.72 -17.04 -42.57
C HIS A 36 -9.57 -15.53 -42.28
N HIS A 37 -10.01 -14.68 -43.22
CA HIS A 37 -10.01 -13.22 -43.03
C HIS A 37 -10.94 -12.77 -41.90
N ILE A 38 -12.09 -13.45 -41.77
CA ILE A 38 -13.07 -13.23 -40.69
C ILE A 38 -12.45 -13.57 -39.32
N GLU A 39 -11.76 -14.71 -39.21
CA GLU A 39 -11.11 -15.15 -37.95
C GLU A 39 -9.98 -14.21 -37.52
N VAL A 40 -9.15 -13.78 -38.47
CA VAL A 40 -8.06 -12.82 -38.21
C VAL A 40 -8.65 -11.48 -37.78
N ALA A 41 -9.69 -10.98 -38.46
CA ALA A 41 -10.36 -9.74 -38.11
C ALA A 41 -11.02 -9.79 -36.72
N ALA A 42 -11.65 -10.91 -36.37
CA ALA A 42 -12.22 -11.12 -35.04
C ALA A 42 -11.13 -11.14 -33.96
N THR A 43 -10.02 -11.82 -34.22
CA THR A 43 -8.86 -11.88 -33.32
C THR A 43 -8.27 -10.50 -33.10
N ASP A 44 -8.12 -9.69 -34.15
CA ASP A 44 -7.63 -8.33 -34.05
C ASP A 44 -8.54 -7.44 -33.22
N LEU A 45 -9.85 -7.51 -33.45
CA LEU A 45 -10.83 -6.75 -32.69
C LEU A 45 -10.80 -7.13 -31.20
N PHE A 46 -10.72 -8.43 -30.90
CA PHE A 46 -10.62 -8.92 -29.54
C PHE A 46 -9.34 -8.43 -28.85
N VAL A 47 -8.18 -8.58 -29.50
CA VAL A 47 -6.89 -8.14 -28.98
C VAL A 47 -6.88 -6.63 -28.75
N GLU A 48 -7.43 -5.83 -29.67
CA GLU A 48 -7.52 -4.38 -29.52
C GLU A 48 -8.34 -4.00 -28.28
N LYS A 49 -9.54 -4.58 -28.13
CA LYS A 49 -10.42 -4.29 -26.97
C LYS A 49 -9.77 -4.74 -25.65
N ALA A 50 -9.12 -5.90 -25.64
CA ALA A 50 -8.38 -6.40 -24.49
C ALA A 50 -7.23 -5.45 -24.11
N GLN A 51 -6.46 -4.96 -25.09
CA GLN A 51 -5.38 -4.00 -24.86
C GLN A 51 -5.89 -2.67 -24.27
N VAL A 52 -7.02 -2.16 -24.77
CA VAL A 52 -7.65 -0.93 -24.25
C VAL A 52 -8.06 -1.13 -22.80
N TYR A 53 -8.73 -2.24 -22.48
CA TYR A 53 -9.17 -2.54 -21.12
C TYR A 53 -7.99 -2.69 -20.15
N LEU A 54 -6.97 -3.46 -20.53
CA LEU A 54 -5.76 -3.65 -19.73
C LEU A 54 -5.02 -2.32 -19.49
N THR A 55 -4.88 -1.50 -20.53
CA THR A 55 -4.23 -0.18 -20.43
C THR A 55 -5.00 0.75 -19.50
N TRP A 56 -6.33 0.78 -19.62
CA TRP A 56 -7.17 1.61 -18.76
C TRP A 56 -7.06 1.19 -17.29
N ARG A 57 -7.14 -0.12 -17.01
CA ARG A 57 -7.00 -0.66 -15.65
C ARG A 57 -5.59 -0.41 -15.09
N ALA A 58 -4.55 -0.62 -15.88
CA ALA A 58 -3.17 -0.36 -15.47
C ALA A 58 -2.96 1.11 -15.11
N ARG A 59 -3.43 2.04 -15.96
CA ARG A 59 -3.39 3.49 -15.67
C ARG A 59 -4.14 3.86 -14.39
N PHE A 60 -5.32 3.27 -14.18
CA PHE A 60 -6.08 3.49 -12.96
C PHE A 60 -5.32 3.02 -11.71
N LEU A 61 -4.70 1.83 -11.75
CA LEU A 61 -3.88 1.32 -10.65
C LEU A 61 -2.63 2.16 -10.42
N THR A 62 -1.93 2.58 -11.48
CA THR A 62 -0.79 3.51 -11.38
C THR A 62 -1.24 4.83 -10.72
N PHE A 63 -2.38 5.39 -11.13
CA PHE A 63 -2.91 6.61 -10.55
C PHE A 63 -3.23 6.46 -9.05
N VAL A 64 -3.95 5.39 -8.69
CA VAL A 64 -4.27 5.09 -7.28
C VAL A 64 -3.00 4.86 -6.46
N GLY A 65 -2.02 4.13 -7.01
CA GLY A 65 -0.73 3.88 -6.37
C GLY A 65 0.07 5.16 -6.14
N SER A 66 0.15 6.05 -7.13
CA SER A 66 0.78 7.37 -7.01
C SER A 66 0.09 8.23 -5.96
N PHE A 67 -1.24 8.26 -5.95
CA PHE A 67 -2.02 9.02 -4.97
C PHE A 67 -1.80 8.50 -3.55
N ALA A 68 -1.80 7.18 -3.34
CA ALA A 68 -1.50 6.56 -2.06
C ALA A 68 -0.08 6.90 -1.56
N ALA A 69 0.92 6.92 -2.46
CA ALA A 69 2.28 7.32 -2.12
C ALA A 69 2.38 8.79 -1.67
N VAL A 70 1.69 9.70 -2.37
CA VAL A 70 1.66 11.12 -1.99
C VAL A 70 0.99 11.30 -0.62
N ILE A 71 -0.14 10.63 -0.38
CA ILE A 71 -0.79 10.66 0.94
C ILE A 71 0.14 10.11 2.02
N ALA A 72 0.87 9.03 1.76
CA ALA A 72 1.80 8.45 2.73
C ALA A 72 2.87 9.47 3.15
N VAL A 73 3.42 10.23 2.20
CA VAL A 73 4.39 11.31 2.47
C VAL A 73 3.75 12.43 3.30
N ILE A 74 2.53 12.85 2.97
CA ILE A 74 1.81 13.88 3.73
C ILE A 74 1.57 13.41 5.19
N ILE A 75 1.08 12.19 5.37
CA ILE A 75 0.85 11.59 6.70
C ILE A 75 2.14 11.49 7.49
N PHE A 76 3.26 11.17 6.84
CA PHE A 76 4.57 11.12 7.48
C PHE A 76 5.08 12.50 7.91
N LEU A 77 4.74 13.57 7.16
CA LEU A 77 5.16 14.94 7.48
C LEU A 77 4.33 15.60 8.59
N ILE A 78 3.06 15.24 8.75
CA ILE A 78 2.17 15.85 9.78
C ILE A 78 2.79 15.77 11.20
N PRO A 79 3.26 14.61 11.69
CA PRO A 79 3.91 14.53 13.00
C PRO A 79 5.14 15.41 13.14
N ALA A 80 5.94 15.56 12.08
CA ALA A 80 7.14 16.41 12.11
C ALA A 80 6.75 17.89 12.28
N ILE A 81 5.70 18.33 11.57
CA ILE A 81 5.16 19.70 11.69
C ILE A 81 4.54 19.91 13.08
N VAL A 82 3.76 18.95 13.58
CA VAL A 82 3.18 19.04 14.93
C VAL A 82 4.28 19.08 15.98
N LEU A 83 5.34 18.27 15.84
CA LEU A 83 6.49 18.29 16.73
C LEU A 83 7.25 19.61 16.66
N SER A 84 7.42 20.22 15.48
CA SER A 84 8.11 21.51 15.36
C SER A 84 7.35 22.64 16.06
N PHE A 85 6.01 22.62 16.06
CA PHE A 85 5.21 23.58 16.82
C PHE A 85 5.10 23.22 18.30
N ALA A 86 5.14 21.92 18.63
CA ALA A 86 5.14 21.48 20.00
C ALA A 86 6.45 21.85 20.70
N THR A 87 7.61 21.78 20.02
CA THR A 87 8.92 22.08 20.61
C THR A 87 9.09 23.51 21.12
N ASP A 88 8.16 24.42 20.80
CA ASP A 88 7.96 25.69 21.54
C ASP A 88 7.34 25.45 22.93
N PHE A 89 7.69 24.31 23.55
CA PHE A 89 7.30 23.84 24.86
C PHE A 89 7.79 24.87 25.89
N ASN A 90 6.99 25.90 26.12
CA ASN A 90 7.30 26.93 27.09
C ASN A 90 7.20 26.29 28.49
N PRO A 91 8.32 26.04 29.18
CA PRO A 91 8.32 25.33 30.47
C PRO A 91 7.50 26.09 31.53
N SER A 92 7.21 27.38 31.30
CA SER A 92 6.37 28.20 32.18
C SER A 92 4.89 27.76 32.24
N ILE A 93 4.35 27.09 31.21
CA ILE A 93 2.95 26.63 31.22
C ILE A 93 2.82 25.39 32.11
N TYR A 94 3.77 24.47 32.03
CA TYR A 94 3.79 23.27 32.87
C TYR A 94 4.10 23.60 34.32
N SER A 95 4.99 24.55 34.58
CA SER A 95 5.21 25.01 35.94
C SER A 95 3.93 25.66 36.51
N LYS A 96 3.18 26.48 35.76
CA LYS A 96 1.92 27.08 36.23
C LYS A 96 0.85 26.05 36.61
N VAL A 97 0.58 25.07 35.75
CA VAL A 97 -0.42 24.00 36.05
C VAL A 97 0.01 23.16 37.25
N PHE A 98 1.32 22.97 37.46
CA PHE A 98 1.83 22.28 38.65
C PHE A 98 1.77 23.14 39.92
N ILE A 99 2.09 24.44 39.82
CA ILE A 99 2.06 25.39 40.95
C ILE A 99 0.63 25.60 41.47
N GLU A 100 -0.38 25.54 40.60
CA GLU A 100 -1.78 25.68 41.01
C GLU A 100 -2.32 24.42 41.73
N LYS A 101 -1.81 23.23 41.39
CA LYS A 101 -2.29 21.96 41.94
C LYS A 101 -1.62 21.57 43.27
N TYR A 102 -0.42 22.06 43.51
CA TYR A 102 0.29 21.90 44.77
C TYR A 102 0.32 23.27 45.42
N ASP A 103 -0.47 23.51 46.48
CA ASP A 103 -0.62 24.80 47.19
C ASP A 103 0.74 25.38 47.65
N ILE A 104 1.49 26.01 46.73
CA ILE A 104 2.79 26.61 47.00
C ILE A 104 2.52 27.94 47.70
N LYS A 105 2.44 27.90 49.02
CA LYS A 105 2.41 29.11 49.85
C LYS A 105 3.71 29.87 49.65
N SER A 106 3.63 31.07 49.07
CA SER A 106 4.76 31.99 49.00
C SER A 106 5.10 32.44 50.42
N VAL A 107 6.24 31.98 50.96
CA VAL A 107 6.76 32.48 52.24
C VAL A 107 7.56 33.74 51.95
N LYS A 108 7.05 34.91 52.36
CA LYS A 108 7.84 36.15 52.35
C LYS A 108 8.78 36.14 53.54
N ASP A 109 10.05 35.83 53.30
CA ASP A 109 11.11 36.04 54.28
C ASP A 109 12.03 37.17 53.80
N LYS A 110 12.14 38.24 54.60
CA LYS A 110 13.10 39.35 54.44
C LYS A 110 13.11 40.10 53.08
N GLY A 111 11.96 40.30 52.45
CA GLY A 111 11.85 41.17 51.27
C GLY A 111 12.39 40.59 49.96
N VAL A 112 12.81 39.31 49.95
CA VAL A 112 13.13 38.57 48.72
C VAL A 112 12.12 37.44 48.60
N GLU A 113 11.25 37.52 47.60
CA GLU A 113 10.31 36.44 47.27
C GLU A 113 11.10 35.26 46.70
N THR A 114 11.53 34.35 47.58
CA THR A 114 12.12 33.07 47.18
C THR A 114 11.01 32.05 47.05
N ILE A 115 10.69 31.68 45.81
CA ILE A 115 9.77 30.58 45.51
C ILE A 115 10.49 29.28 45.88
N SER A 116 10.23 28.77 47.09
CA SER A 116 10.74 27.48 47.52
C SER A 116 9.91 26.37 46.88
N TYR A 117 10.46 25.75 45.84
CA TYR A 117 9.88 24.57 45.19
C TYR A 117 10.01 23.34 46.11
N LYS A 118 9.25 23.33 47.21
CA LYS A 118 9.20 22.19 48.12
C LYS A 118 8.29 21.13 47.53
N GLY A 119 8.87 20.18 46.79
CA GLY A 119 8.27 18.85 46.68
C GLY A 119 7.96 18.29 45.30
N LEU A 120 8.74 18.59 44.25
CA LEU A 120 8.84 17.62 43.16
C LEU A 120 9.97 16.64 43.52
N THR A 121 9.60 15.46 44.04
CA THR A 121 10.59 14.41 44.27
C THR A 121 11.16 13.96 42.92
N LYS A 122 12.47 13.66 42.84
CA LYS A 122 13.12 13.20 41.58
C LYS A 122 12.31 12.11 40.87
N ASN A 123 11.64 11.25 41.62
CA ASN A 123 10.82 10.15 41.12
C ASN A 123 9.58 10.60 40.33
N GLN A 124 8.95 11.73 40.69
CA GLN A 124 7.77 12.25 40.00
C GLN A 124 8.10 12.82 38.63
N PHE A 125 9.23 13.53 38.51
CA PHE A 125 9.70 14.06 37.22
C PHE A 125 9.97 12.93 36.23
N THR A 126 10.64 11.88 36.68
CA THR A 126 10.93 10.70 35.85
C THR A 126 9.64 10.02 35.35
N TYR A 127 8.62 9.89 36.21
CA TYR A 127 7.33 9.31 35.80
C TYR A 127 6.61 10.13 34.73
N ILE A 128 6.55 11.46 34.90
CA ILE A 128 5.94 12.37 33.91
C ILE A 128 6.70 12.29 32.58
N PHE A 129 8.04 12.27 32.63
CA PHE A 129 8.87 12.12 31.44
C PHE A 129 8.59 10.79 30.72
N TYR A 130 8.52 9.67 31.45
CA TYR A 130 8.18 8.37 30.87
C TYR A 130 6.78 8.35 30.25
N LEU A 131 5.76 8.94 30.91
CA LEU A 131 4.41 9.04 30.35
C LEU A 131 4.36 9.90 29.08
N MET A 132 5.09 11.02 29.05
CA MET A 132 5.21 11.86 27.86
C MET A 132 5.89 11.11 26.71
N LEU A 133 6.99 10.41 27.00
CA LEU A 133 7.73 9.62 26.01
C LEU A 133 6.85 8.49 25.45
N LEU A 134 6.13 7.76 26.31
CA LEU A 134 5.24 6.68 25.92
C LEU A 134 4.04 7.17 25.11
N ARG A 135 3.44 8.30 25.48
CA ARG A 135 2.34 8.92 24.72
C ARG A 135 2.81 9.36 23.33
N ASN A 136 3.95 10.03 23.24
CA ASN A 136 4.48 10.53 21.97
C ASN A 136 4.95 9.39 21.06
N SER A 137 5.55 8.34 21.62
CA SER A 137 5.95 7.16 20.84
C SER A 137 4.75 6.37 20.33
N ALA A 138 3.67 6.24 21.11
CA ALA A 138 2.44 5.60 20.66
C ALA A 138 1.81 6.34 19.47
N ILE A 139 1.72 7.68 19.55
CA ILE A 139 1.21 8.51 18.46
C ILE A 139 2.13 8.41 17.24
N GLY A 140 3.44 8.60 17.40
CA GLY A 140 4.40 8.52 16.31
C GLY A 140 4.39 7.15 15.62
N GLY A 141 4.32 6.07 16.41
CA GLY A 141 4.20 4.70 15.92
C GLY A 141 2.94 4.49 15.08
N ALA A 142 1.79 5.04 15.49
CA ALA A 142 0.56 4.96 14.72
C ALA A 142 0.67 5.64 13.35
N PHE A 143 1.30 6.83 13.28
CA PHE A 143 1.53 7.53 12.01
C PHE A 143 2.50 6.79 11.10
N ILE A 144 3.58 6.23 11.64
CA ILE A 144 4.54 5.41 10.89
C ILE A 144 3.85 4.17 10.33
N ALA A 145 3.03 3.48 11.15
CA ALA A 145 2.27 2.32 10.71
C ALA A 145 1.27 2.67 9.59
N ALA A 146 0.55 3.78 9.71
CA ALA A 146 -0.37 4.25 8.69
C ALA A 146 0.33 4.60 7.37
N ALA A 147 1.46 5.32 7.44
CA ALA A 147 2.27 5.64 6.26
C ALA A 147 2.84 4.37 5.61
N GLY A 148 3.37 3.43 6.40
CA GLY A 148 3.88 2.14 5.93
C GLY A 148 2.80 1.32 5.21
N PHE A 149 1.58 1.28 5.76
CA PHE A 149 0.44 0.62 5.11
C PHE A 149 0.08 1.24 3.75
N LEU A 150 0.11 2.56 3.62
CA LEU A 150 -0.15 3.24 2.35
C LEU A 150 0.96 3.00 1.31
N VAL A 151 2.23 3.01 1.73
CA VAL A 151 3.36 2.65 0.86
C VAL A 151 3.21 1.22 0.36
N TYR A 152 2.77 0.32 1.24
CA TYR A 152 2.49 -1.07 0.88
C TYR A 152 1.39 -1.19 -0.17
N ILE A 153 0.25 -0.50 0.01
CA ILE A 153 -0.83 -0.45 -1.01
C ILE A 153 -0.30 0.09 -2.34
N SER A 154 0.47 1.19 -2.29
CA SER A 154 1.06 1.82 -3.46
C SER A 154 1.92 0.83 -4.26
N ARG A 155 2.82 0.11 -3.57
CA ARG A 155 3.68 -0.92 -4.18
C ARG A 155 2.86 -2.03 -4.83
N SER A 156 1.83 -2.55 -4.16
CA SER A 156 0.96 -3.59 -4.70
C SER A 156 0.20 -3.12 -5.95
N CYS A 157 -0.29 -1.89 -5.96
CA CYS A 157 -0.93 -1.29 -7.13
C CYS A 157 0.04 -1.15 -8.32
N PHE A 158 1.28 -0.71 -8.08
CA PHE A 158 2.29 -0.60 -9.15
C PHE A 158 2.75 -1.95 -9.68
N HIS A 159 2.86 -2.95 -8.80
CA HIS A 159 3.18 -4.32 -9.21
C HIS A 159 2.09 -4.88 -10.13
N GLU A 160 0.83 -4.79 -9.71
CA GLU A 160 -0.31 -5.22 -10.54
C GLU A 160 -0.38 -4.44 -11.86
N ALA A 161 -0.13 -3.13 -11.85
CA ALA A 161 -0.07 -2.34 -13.08
C ALA A 161 1.02 -2.86 -14.04
N THR A 162 2.20 -3.22 -13.50
CA THR A 162 3.30 -3.82 -14.28
C THR A 162 2.89 -5.16 -14.90
N ILE A 163 2.22 -6.03 -14.13
CA ILE A 163 1.69 -7.30 -14.65
C ILE A 163 0.73 -7.04 -15.82
N LEU A 164 -0.19 -6.08 -15.69
CA LEU A 164 -1.13 -5.74 -16.76
C LEU A 164 -0.43 -5.20 -18.01
N TYR A 165 0.65 -4.42 -17.86
CA TYR A 165 1.47 -3.98 -18.99
C TYR A 165 2.20 -5.15 -19.67
N ASN A 166 2.70 -6.11 -18.91
CA ASN A 166 3.31 -7.32 -19.45
C ASN A 166 2.29 -8.17 -20.23
N ARG A 167 1.06 -8.33 -19.70
CA ARG A 167 -0.05 -9.00 -20.42
C ARG A 167 -0.39 -8.29 -21.73
N ARG A 168 -0.39 -6.95 -21.74
CA ARG A 168 -0.60 -6.17 -22.97
C ARG A 168 0.49 -6.46 -24.01
N HIS A 169 1.73 -6.60 -23.58
CA HIS A 169 2.86 -6.92 -24.46
C HIS A 169 2.75 -8.35 -25.01
N ALA A 170 2.38 -9.32 -24.17
CA ALA A 170 2.11 -10.69 -24.59
C ALA A 170 0.98 -10.75 -25.64
N LEU A 171 -0.11 -10.00 -25.46
CA LEU A 171 -1.19 -9.93 -26.47
C LEU A 171 -0.72 -9.36 -27.81
N ARG A 172 0.21 -8.38 -27.81
CA ARG A 172 0.80 -7.85 -29.06
C ARG A 172 1.66 -8.90 -29.76
N PHE A 173 2.42 -9.67 -29.01
CA PHE A 173 3.21 -10.78 -29.56
C PHE A 173 2.32 -11.90 -30.07
N GLY A 174 1.27 -12.28 -29.34
CA GLY A 174 0.31 -13.28 -29.81
C GLY A 174 -0.35 -12.85 -31.12
N ARG A 175 -0.74 -11.58 -31.27
CA ARG A 175 -1.22 -11.03 -32.54
C ARG A 175 -0.18 -11.13 -33.66
N LEU A 176 1.08 -10.78 -33.39
CA LEU A 176 2.17 -10.90 -34.37
C LEU A 176 2.40 -12.37 -34.79
N PHE A 177 2.33 -13.29 -33.83
CA PHE A 177 2.47 -14.73 -34.08
C PHE A 177 1.36 -15.25 -35.00
N VAL A 178 0.11 -14.84 -34.76
CA VAL A 178 -1.02 -15.17 -35.65
C VAL A 178 -0.74 -14.68 -37.07
N TYR A 179 -0.33 -13.43 -37.26
CA TYR A 179 -0.03 -12.92 -38.62
C TYR A 179 1.10 -13.69 -39.32
N LEU A 180 2.17 -14.04 -38.61
CA LEU A 180 3.31 -14.75 -39.19
C LEU A 180 2.94 -16.18 -39.61
N LYS A 181 2.08 -16.86 -38.85
CA LYS A 181 1.74 -18.26 -39.11
C LYS A 181 0.56 -18.43 -40.09
N THR A 182 -0.37 -17.46 -40.10
CA THR A 182 -1.43 -17.33 -41.12
C THR A 182 -0.86 -17.34 -42.55
N ALA A 183 0.39 -16.92 -42.75
CA ALA A 183 1.06 -16.94 -44.04
C ALA A 183 1.37 -18.36 -44.60
N GLY A 184 1.10 -19.45 -43.86
CA GLY A 184 1.46 -20.78 -44.38
C GLY A 184 0.81 -22.02 -43.75
N ASN A 185 -0.04 -21.96 -42.72
CA ASN A 185 -0.68 -23.17 -42.16
C ASN A 185 -1.92 -22.91 -41.27
N VAL A 186 -2.73 -23.95 -41.08
CA VAL A 186 -3.85 -24.02 -40.11
C VAL A 186 -3.30 -23.99 -38.67
N PHE A 187 -4.01 -23.34 -37.76
CA PHE A 187 -3.65 -23.26 -36.34
C PHE A 187 -4.20 -24.45 -35.55
N THR A 188 -3.40 -25.00 -34.64
CA THR A 188 -3.92 -25.80 -33.53
C THR A 188 -4.12 -24.92 -32.30
N ILE A 189 -5.16 -25.21 -31.52
CA ILE A 189 -5.53 -24.44 -30.31
C ILE A 189 -4.36 -24.40 -29.32
N ASP A 190 -3.60 -25.50 -29.19
CA ASP A 190 -2.46 -25.62 -28.27
C ASP A 190 -1.32 -24.66 -28.60
N GLU A 191 -1.05 -24.42 -29.89
CA GLU A 191 -0.06 -23.43 -30.32
C GLU A 191 -0.53 -22.01 -30.02
N LEU A 192 -1.83 -21.75 -30.14
CA LEU A 192 -2.42 -20.48 -29.79
C LEU A 192 -2.29 -20.23 -28.27
N GLU A 193 -2.63 -21.22 -27.45
CA GLU A 193 -2.47 -21.15 -26.00
C GLU A 193 -1.01 -20.91 -25.61
N THR A 194 -0.08 -21.63 -26.24
CA THR A 194 1.37 -21.48 -26.02
C THR A 194 1.87 -20.09 -26.44
N ALA A 195 1.43 -19.57 -27.57
CA ALA A 195 1.83 -18.26 -28.08
C ALA A 195 1.32 -17.11 -27.22
N PHE A 196 0.11 -17.24 -26.69
CA PHE A 196 -0.51 -16.21 -25.87
C PHE A 196 -0.17 -16.31 -24.38
N LYS A 197 0.36 -17.45 -23.91
CA LYS A 197 0.70 -17.72 -22.51
C LYS A 197 -0.42 -17.30 -21.54
N TRP A 198 -1.67 -17.52 -21.93
CA TRP A 198 -2.84 -17.05 -21.18
C TRP A 198 -2.96 -17.68 -19.78
N THR A 199 -2.36 -18.85 -19.61
CA THR A 199 -2.37 -19.67 -18.40
C THR A 199 -1.14 -19.50 -17.51
N ASP A 200 -0.12 -18.73 -17.92
CA ASP A 200 0.94 -18.33 -17.00
C ASP A 200 0.28 -17.47 -15.92
N GLU A 201 0.04 -18.08 -14.76
CA GLU A 201 -0.40 -17.40 -13.55
C GLU A 201 0.71 -16.41 -13.18
N TYR A 202 0.68 -15.21 -13.76
CA TYR A 202 1.44 -14.10 -13.23
C TYR A 202 0.93 -13.91 -11.81
N SER A 203 1.74 -14.34 -10.84
CA SER A 203 1.45 -14.23 -9.41
C SER A 203 0.98 -12.80 -9.15
N THR A 204 -0.33 -12.63 -8.99
CA THR A 204 -0.87 -11.30 -8.71
C THR A 204 -0.36 -10.94 -7.32
N ALA A 205 0.16 -9.73 -7.12
CA ALA A 205 0.63 -9.28 -5.79
C ALA A 205 -0.44 -9.47 -4.69
N PHE A 206 -1.71 -9.54 -5.09
CA PHE A 206 -2.83 -9.80 -4.19
C PHE A 206 -3.01 -11.28 -3.79
N LYS A 207 -2.47 -12.24 -4.55
CA LYS A 207 -2.47 -13.68 -4.22
C LYS A 207 -1.33 -14.00 -3.25
N GLU A 208 -0.26 -13.21 -3.28
CA GLU A 208 0.85 -13.24 -2.32
C GLU A 208 0.56 -12.48 -1.01
N LEU A 209 -0.62 -11.84 -0.86
CA LEU A 209 -1.14 -11.25 0.39
C LEU A 209 -1.48 -12.30 1.47
N LYS A 210 -0.78 -13.43 1.51
CA LYS A 210 -0.81 -14.22 2.74
C LYS A 210 -0.16 -13.35 3.82
N PRO A 211 -0.82 -13.13 4.98
CA PRO A 211 -0.27 -12.32 6.07
C PRO A 211 1.10 -12.80 6.57
N GLU A 212 1.53 -13.98 6.13
CA GLU A 212 2.79 -14.64 6.44
C GLU A 212 3.97 -14.13 5.59
N SER A 213 3.71 -13.44 4.46
CA SER A 213 4.74 -12.76 3.65
C SER A 213 4.92 -11.28 4.02
N SER A 214 4.25 -10.82 5.10
CA SER A 214 4.50 -9.52 5.73
C SER A 214 6.01 -9.30 5.80
N PRO A 215 6.53 -8.11 5.40
CA PRO A 215 7.95 -7.85 5.43
C PRO A 215 8.50 -8.34 6.75
N SER A 216 9.44 -9.28 6.66
CA SER A 216 10.18 -9.77 7.82
C SER A 216 10.46 -8.56 8.73
N PRO A 217 10.24 -8.67 10.06
CA PRO A 217 10.52 -7.58 10.99
C PRO A 217 11.89 -6.93 10.77
N SER A 218 12.85 -7.66 10.17
CA SER A 218 14.17 -7.20 9.75
C SER A 218 14.23 -6.13 8.64
N MET A 219 13.21 -5.98 7.79
CA MET A 219 13.23 -5.01 6.67
C MET A 219 12.79 -3.59 7.07
N ILE A 220 12.18 -3.43 8.25
CA ILE A 220 11.94 -2.12 8.84
C ILE A 220 12.94 -2.02 10.00
N PRO A 221 14.13 -1.43 9.80
CA PRO A 221 15.20 -1.43 10.81
C PRO A 221 14.73 -0.88 12.17
N GLY A 222 13.70 -0.02 12.21
CA GLY A 222 13.09 0.45 13.45
C GLY A 222 12.20 -0.57 14.18
N LEU A 223 11.53 -1.48 13.49
CA LEU A 223 10.64 -2.49 14.11
C LEU A 223 11.41 -3.71 14.60
N ALA A 224 12.46 -4.13 13.89
CA ALA A 224 13.40 -5.15 14.39
C ALA A 224 14.01 -4.73 15.74
N MET A 225 14.42 -3.46 15.83
CA MET A 225 15.01 -2.90 17.04
C MET A 225 14.00 -2.89 18.22
N ILE A 226 12.72 -2.61 17.96
CA ILE A 226 11.66 -2.70 18.97
C ILE A 226 11.42 -4.16 19.39
N GLY A 227 11.43 -5.11 18.45
CA GLY A 227 11.31 -6.53 18.72
C GLY A 227 12.44 -7.07 19.61
N ASP A 228 13.68 -6.70 19.31
CA ASP A 228 14.86 -7.10 20.07
C ASP A 228 14.86 -6.48 21.47
N VAL A 229 14.44 -5.22 21.60
CA VAL A 229 14.28 -4.55 22.91
C VAL A 229 13.20 -5.23 23.75
N ILE A 230 12.05 -5.58 23.17
CA ILE A 230 10.98 -6.31 23.89
C ILE A 230 11.45 -7.69 24.33
N LYS A 231 12.19 -8.40 23.47
CA LYS A 231 12.74 -9.71 23.79
C LYS A 231 13.72 -9.62 24.97
N LYS A 232 14.62 -8.64 24.95
CA LYS A 232 15.58 -8.38 26.03
C LYS A 232 14.88 -8.04 27.36
N PHE A 233 13.84 -7.19 27.34
CA PHE A 233 13.06 -6.89 28.54
C PHE A 233 12.35 -8.12 29.12
N LYS A 234 11.97 -9.08 28.28
CA LYS A 234 11.34 -10.33 28.73
C LYS A 234 12.36 -11.26 29.39
N GLU A 235 13.56 -11.35 28.83
CA GLU A 235 14.69 -12.11 29.38
C GLU A 235 15.13 -11.54 30.75
N ASP A 236 15.35 -10.22 30.84
CA ASP A 236 15.72 -9.54 32.09
C ASP A 236 14.68 -9.77 33.21
N LYS A 237 13.38 -9.78 32.84
CA LYS A 237 12.30 -10.00 33.80
C LYS A 237 12.27 -11.44 34.33
N GLU A 238 12.62 -12.43 33.51
CA GLU A 238 12.75 -13.82 33.98
C GLU A 238 13.97 -14.02 34.89
N GLU A 239 15.07 -13.34 34.59
CA GLU A 239 16.29 -13.41 35.41
C GLU A 239 16.08 -12.81 36.81
N ILE A 240 15.42 -11.64 36.89
CA ILE A 240 15.02 -11.03 38.18
C ILE A 240 14.11 -11.98 38.97
N LYS A 241 13.21 -12.69 38.29
CA LYS A 241 12.28 -13.62 38.94
C LYS A 241 13.01 -14.84 39.51
N ARG A 242 14.05 -15.35 38.82
CA ARG A 242 14.91 -16.44 39.33
C ARG A 242 15.73 -15.97 40.53
N SER A 243 16.42 -14.83 40.40
CA SER A 243 17.23 -14.27 41.49
C SER A 243 16.41 -13.97 42.75
N SER A 244 15.15 -13.52 42.60
CA SER A 244 14.27 -13.30 43.75
C SER A 244 13.84 -14.57 44.48
N LYS A 245 13.85 -15.73 43.79
CA LYS A 245 13.46 -17.02 44.36
C LYS A 245 14.61 -17.60 45.19
N ASP A 246 15.85 -17.48 44.70
CA ASP A 246 17.05 -17.97 45.39
C ASP A 246 17.38 -17.19 46.68
N ILE A 247 16.83 -15.98 46.84
CA ILE A 247 16.99 -15.17 48.07
C ILE A 247 15.93 -15.52 49.13
N SER A 248 14.86 -16.23 48.74
CA SER A 248 13.74 -16.57 49.62
C SER A 248 13.79 -17.98 50.22
N GLU A 249 14.78 -18.79 49.83
CA GLU A 249 15.11 -20.11 50.39
C GLU A 249 16.33 -20.00 51.32
#